data_AF-A0A645I8G6-F1
#
_entry.id   AF-A0A645I8G6-F1
#
_cell.length_a   1.000
_cell.length_b   1.000
_cell.length_c   1.000
_cell.angle_alpha   90.00
_cell.angle_beta   90.00
_cell.angle_gamma   90.00
#
_symmetry.space_group_name_H-M   'P 1'
#
loop_
_entity.id
_entity.type
_entity.pdbx_description
1 polymer ?
#
loop_
_entity_poly.entity_id
_entity_poly.type
_entity_poly.pdbx_seq_one_letter_code
_entity_poly.pdbx_strand_id
1 'polypeptide(L)'
;MPVLFALTNETSGTLSNLVFNSGLTTEDIASIRSLVIENRGVTLAEEKAWEYGQDALKALEKVKKSESRKILEKIVSSILETTRK
;
A
#
# COMPACT_ATOMS: atom_id res chain seq x y z
N MET A 1 6.58 0.53 1.89
CA MET A 1 5.83 -0.72 1.65
C MET A 1 5.80 -1.12 0.17
N PRO A 2 5.35 -0.29 -0.79
CA PRO A 2 5.27 -0.70 -2.20
C PRO A 2 6.59 -1.20 -2.78
N VAL A 3 7.70 -0.51 -2.48
CA VAL A 3 9.05 -0.92 -2.90
C VAL A 3 9.45 -2.28 -2.32
N LEU A 4 9.08 -2.58 -1.07
CA LEU A 4 9.39 -3.87 -0.44
C LEU A 4 8.64 -5.01 -1.13
N PHE A 5 7.35 -4.83 -1.43
CA PHE A 5 6.56 -5.82 -2.17
C PHE A 5 7.06 -6.01 -3.60
N ALA A 6 7.51 -4.93 -4.25
CA ALA A 6 8.14 -5.04 -5.56
C ALA A 6 9.46 -5.83 -5.47
N LEU A 7 10.31 -5.54 -4.49
CA LEU A 7 11.59 -6.26 -4.29
C LEU A 7 11.40 -7.75 -4.03
N THR A 8 10.32 -8.17 -3.38
CA THR A 8 10.04 -9.61 -3.17
C THR A 8 9.61 -10.33 -4.44
N ASN A 9 9.05 -9.61 -5.42
CA ASN A 9 8.55 -10.17 -6.66
C ASN A 9 9.53 -10.02 -7.83
N GLU A 10 10.48 -9.09 -7.72
CA GLU A 10 11.45 -8.74 -8.75
C GLU A 10 12.63 -9.72 -8.72
N THR A 11 12.81 -10.50 -9.78
CA THR A 11 13.79 -11.61 -9.81
C THR A 11 15.14 -11.25 -10.44
N SER A 12 15.22 -10.14 -11.17
CA SER A 12 16.44 -9.71 -11.89
C SER A 12 17.44 -8.96 -11.01
N GLY A 13 17.03 -8.46 -9.85
CA GLY A 13 17.86 -7.68 -8.93
C GLY A 13 18.09 -6.23 -9.37
N THR A 14 17.52 -5.82 -10.51
CA THR A 14 17.64 -4.47 -11.06
C THR A 14 17.06 -3.43 -10.10
N LEU A 15 15.91 -3.73 -9.48
CA LEU A 15 15.27 -2.80 -8.53
C LEU A 15 16.11 -2.66 -7.26
N SER A 16 16.67 -3.77 -6.76
CA SER A 16 17.55 -3.77 -5.60
C SER A 16 18.80 -2.89 -5.85
N ASN A 17 19.45 -3.09 -6.99
CA ASN A 17 20.64 -2.33 -7.37
C ASN A 17 20.36 -0.82 -7.48
N LEU A 18 19.20 -0.45 -8.03
CA LEU A 18 18.80 0.95 -8.13
C LEU A 18 18.47 1.54 -6.76
N VAL A 19 17.64 0.87 -5.95
CA VAL A 19 17.16 1.39 -4.66
C VAL A 19 18.28 1.60 -3.64
N PHE A 20 19.32 0.76 -3.65
CA PHE A 20 20.43 0.83 -2.71
C PHE A 20 21.64 1.64 -3.25
N ASN A 21 21.51 2.31 -4.39
CA ASN A 21 22.54 3.18 -4.93
C ASN A 21 22.58 4.53 -4.17
N SER A 22 23.78 5.01 -3.80
CA SER A 22 23.97 6.25 -3.03
C SER A 22 23.86 7.55 -3.84
N GLY A 23 23.58 7.47 -5.15
CA GLY A 23 23.54 8.62 -6.06
C GLY A 23 22.37 8.58 -7.04
N LEU A 24 21.14 8.48 -6.54
CA LEU A 24 19.93 8.42 -7.36
C LEU A 24 19.73 9.68 -8.20
N THR A 25 19.58 9.49 -9.51
CA THR A 25 19.16 10.52 -10.46
C THR A 25 17.63 10.56 -10.60
N THR A 26 17.10 11.58 -11.28
CA THR A 26 15.66 11.67 -11.56
C THR A 26 15.20 10.52 -12.45
N GLU A 27 16.06 10.09 -13.38
CA GLU A 27 15.87 8.96 -14.28
C GLU A 27 15.81 7.64 -13.51
N ASP A 28 16.66 7.49 -12.48
CA ASP A 28 16.63 6.32 -11.59
C ASP A 28 15.32 6.26 -10.80
N ILE A 29 14.82 7.40 -10.30
CA ILE A 29 13.54 7.48 -9.59
C ILE A 29 12.38 7.08 -10.52
N ALA A 30 12.39 7.53 -11.77
CA ALA A 30 11.38 7.13 -12.75
C ALA A 30 11.44 5.62 -13.05
N SER A 31 12.65 5.06 -13.19
CA SER A 31 12.88 3.63 -13.42
C SER A 31 12.42 2.79 -12.22
N ILE A 32 12.75 3.20 -11.00
CA ILE A 32 12.26 2.58 -9.76
C ILE A 32 10.74 2.59 -9.73
N ARG A 33 10.09 3.70 -10.09
CA ARG A 33 8.62 3.77 -10.12
C ARG A 33 8.05 2.73 -11.09
N SER A 34 8.56 2.66 -12.31
CA SER A 34 8.08 1.68 -13.30
C SER A 34 8.27 0.25 -12.81
N LEU A 35 9.46 -0.08 -12.30
CA LEU A 35 9.76 -1.39 -11.74
C LEU A 35 8.87 -1.75 -10.55
N VAL A 36 8.53 -0.78 -9.69
CA VAL A 36 7.63 -1.00 -8.55
C VAL A 36 6.21 -1.30 -9.02
N ILE A 37 5.75 -0.67 -10.10
CA ILE A 37 4.43 -0.93 -10.68
C ILE A 37 4.43 -2.29 -11.40
N GLU A 38 5.43 -2.57 -12.23
CA GLU A 38 5.57 -3.83 -12.98
C GLU A 38 5.63 -5.04 -12.06
N ASN A 39 6.35 -4.92 -10.93
CA ASN A 39 6.46 -5.99 -9.93
C ASN A 39 5.33 -5.98 -8.89
N ARG A 40 4.19 -5.33 -9.22
CA ARG A 40 2.95 -5.31 -8.41
C ARG A 40 3.11 -4.72 -7.02
N GLY A 41 4.16 -3.93 -6.76
CA GLY A 41 4.42 -3.37 -5.44
C GLY A 41 3.33 -2.41 -4.97
N VAL A 42 2.81 -1.57 -5.88
CA VAL A 42 1.68 -0.66 -5.58
C VAL A 42 0.43 -1.45 -5.27
N THR A 43 0.03 -2.36 -6.15
CA THR A 43 -1.17 -3.19 -6.01
C THR A 43 -1.16 -3.99 -4.70
N LEU A 44 -0.04 -4.65 -4.36
CA LEU A 44 0.06 -5.42 -3.11
C LEU A 44 -0.03 -4.53 -1.87
N ALA A 45 0.49 -3.30 -1.94
CA ALA A 45 0.34 -2.34 -0.85
C ALA A 45 -1.11 -1.88 -0.67
N GLU A 46 -1.83 -1.67 -1.77
CA GLU A 46 -3.26 -1.33 -1.76
C GLU A 46 -4.11 -2.49 -1.23
N GLU A 47 -3.85 -3.72 -1.68
CA GLU A 47 -4.50 -4.93 -1.14
C GLU A 47 -4.29 -5.04 0.37
N LYS A 48 -3.06 -4.77 0.86
CA LYS A 48 -2.78 -4.81 2.30
C LYS A 48 -3.46 -3.68 3.08
N ALA A 49 -3.54 -2.47 2.51
CA ALA A 49 -4.28 -1.37 3.10
C ALA A 49 -5.79 -1.70 3.19
N TRP A 50 -6.32 -2.36 2.15
CA TRP A 50 -7.70 -2.82 2.13
C TRP A 50 -7.97 -3.88 3.21
N GLU A 51 -7.09 -4.86 3.37
CA GLU A 51 -7.17 -5.88 4.44
C GLU A 51 -7.24 -5.23 5.83
N TYR A 52 -6.34 -4.28 6.12
CA TYR A 52 -6.37 -3.57 7.40
C TYR A 52 -7.62 -2.73 7.60
N GLY A 53 -8.17 -2.14 6.53
CA GLY A 53 -9.45 -1.43 6.61
C GLY A 53 -10.61 -2.37 6.95
N GLN A 54 -10.62 -3.59 6.40
CA GLN A 54 -11.62 -4.60 6.77
C GLN A 54 -11.49 -5.04 8.23
N ASP A 55 -10.27 -5.26 8.70
CA ASP A 55 -10.02 -5.62 10.10
C ASP A 55 -10.44 -4.50 11.07
N ALA A 56 -10.22 -3.24 10.68
CA ALA A 56 -10.70 -2.10 11.44
C ALA A 56 -12.24 -2.07 11.52
N LEU A 57 -12.96 -2.35 10.44
CA LEU A 57 -14.43 -2.46 10.47
C LEU A 57 -14.89 -3.58 11.40
N LYS A 58 -14.29 -4.78 11.31
CA LYS A 58 -14.58 -5.91 12.21
C LYS A 58 -14.30 -5.57 13.67
N ALA A 59 -13.24 -4.82 13.95
CA ALA A 59 -12.94 -4.37 15.31
C ALA A 59 -14.00 -3.40 15.84
N LEU A 60 -14.49 -2.48 15.00
CA LEU A 60 -15.54 -1.52 15.35
C LEU A 60 -16.87 -2.20 15.66
N GLU A 61 -17.15 -3.39 15.09
CA GLU A 61 -18.35 -4.15 15.41
C GLU A 61 -18.49 -4.46 16.91
N LYS A 62 -17.36 -4.68 17.59
CA LYS A 62 -17.29 -4.97 19.03
C LYS A 62 -17.52 -3.73 19.90
N VAL A 63 -17.45 -2.52 19.33
CA VAL A 63 -17.67 -1.26 20.04
C VAL A 63 -19.17 -0.98 20.11
N LYS A 64 -19.68 -0.57 21.28
CA LYS A 64 -21.10 -0.19 21.42
C LYS A 64 -21.47 0.90 20.41
N LYS A 65 -22.65 0.77 19.79
CA LYS A 65 -23.17 1.77 18.83
C LYS A 65 -23.21 3.16 19.47
N SER A 66 -22.55 4.10 18.81
CA SER A 66 -22.44 5.51 19.21
C SER A 66 -22.17 6.36 17.97
N GLU A 67 -22.34 7.67 18.08
CA GLU A 67 -21.97 8.60 17.00
C GLU A 67 -20.47 8.53 16.69
N SER A 68 -19.62 8.38 17.71
CA SER A 68 -18.18 8.18 17.52
C SER A 68 -17.87 6.92 16.71
N ARG A 69 -18.58 5.80 16.96
CA ARG A 69 -18.43 4.58 16.16
C ARG A 69 -18.81 4.82 14.70
N LYS A 70 -19.92 5.51 14.42
CA LYS A 70 -20.35 5.83 13.05
C LYS A 70 -19.32 6.69 12.31
N ILE A 71 -18.70 7.66 13.00
CA ILE A 71 -17.64 8.50 12.41
C ILE A 71 -16.43 7.64 12.04
N LEU A 72 -16.01 6.74 12.94
CA LEU A 72 -14.90 5.82 12.67
C LEU A 72 -15.20 4.87 11.50
N GLU A 73 -16.40 4.29 11.46
CA GLU A 73 -16.85 3.45 10.34
C GLU A 73 -16.81 4.22 9.01
N LYS A 74 -17.21 5.49 9.01
CA LYS A 74 -17.17 6.36 7.82
C LYS A 74 -15.75 6.64 7.36
N ILE A 75 -14.83 6.95 8.28
CA ILE A 75 -13.41 7.19 7.95
C ILE A 75 -12.81 5.94 7.33
N VAL A 76 -13.03 4.76 7.93
CA VAL A 76 -12.50 3.49 7.42
C VAL A 76 -13.10 3.16 6.06
N SER A 77 -14.39 3.40 5.85
CA SER A 77 -15.05 3.19 4.56
C SER A 77 -14.47 4.07 3.45
N SER A 78 -14.18 5.34 3.73
CA SER A 78 -13.55 6.25 2.76
C SER A 78 -12.12 5.81 2.38
N ILE A 79 -11.37 5.26 3.33
CA ILE A 79 -10.04 4.68 3.04
C ILE A 79 -10.18 3.48 2.09
N LEU A 80 -11.13 2.57 2.38
CA LEU A 80 -11.38 1.38 1.56
C LEU A 80 -11.83 1.71 0.12
N GLU A 81 -12.68 2.73 -0.05
CA GLU A 81 -13.13 3.19 -1.36
C GLU A 81 -11.98 3.78 -2.19
N THR A 82 -11.04 4.46 -1.53
CA THR A 82 -9.87 5.07 -2.18
C THR A 82 -8.90 4.00 -2.68
N THR A 83 -8.71 2.92 -1.92
CA THR A 83 -7.83 1.80 -2.28
C THR A 83 -8.40 0.84 -3.33
N ARG A 84 -9.65 1.04 -3.78
CA ARG A 84 -10.34 0.16 -4.74
C ARG A 84 -10.33 0.69 -6.18
N LYS A 85 -9.82 1.90 -6.39
CA LYS A 85 -9.70 2.55 -7.70
C LYS A 85 -8.32 2.32 -8.28
#